data_AF-A0A1V9Y583-F1
#
_entry.id   AF-A0A1V9Y583-F1
#
_cell.length_a   1.000
_cell.length_b   1.000
_cell.length_c   1.000
_cell.angle_alpha   90.00
_cell.angle_beta   90.00
_cell.angle_gamma   90.00
#
_symmetry.space_group_name_H-M   'P 1'
#
loop_
_entity.id
_entity.type
_entity.pdbx_description
1 polymer ?
#
loop_
_entity_poly.entity_id
_entity_poly.type
_entity_poly.pdbx_seq_one_letter_code
_entity_poly.pdbx_strand_id
1 'polypeptide(L)'
;MKTYVNYGRWTATEEQYLSHLIACFSRGILEENVSDTTLRQFLAAQLYCDPMRITKRLRKGRTLVNHYILANYNRMTYKRAGDYTHEDVYRLNNLKQTRVVFEASLRTKWFKTRRCGYLSMAELMTTDTDDARDMDTTFVN
;
A
#
# COMPACT_ATOMS: atom_id res chain seq x y z
N MET A 1 4.98 12.27 -14.47
CA MET A 1 4.47 10.92 -14.83
C MET A 1 4.25 10.16 -13.54
N LYS A 2 3.06 9.61 -13.25
CA LYS A 2 2.84 8.85 -12.00
C LYS A 2 3.53 7.48 -12.12
N THR A 3 4.52 7.21 -11.28
CA THR A 3 5.20 5.91 -11.23
C THR A 3 4.46 4.98 -10.27
N TYR A 4 3.90 3.89 -10.79
CA TYR A 4 3.19 2.89 -9.98
C TYR A 4 4.15 1.79 -9.55
N VAL A 5 4.36 1.67 -8.24
CA VAL A 5 5.31 0.72 -7.64
C VAL A 5 4.64 -0.58 -7.19
N ASN A 6 3.31 -0.59 -7.09
CA ASN A 6 2.56 -1.75 -6.64
C ASN A 6 1.77 -2.40 -7.79
N TYR A 7 2.23 -3.56 -8.23
CA TYR A 7 1.66 -4.32 -9.34
C TYR A 7 1.54 -5.82 -9.00
N GLY A 8 0.91 -6.59 -9.89
CA GLY A 8 0.73 -8.03 -9.74
C GLY A 8 -0.40 -8.44 -8.78
N ARG A 9 -0.27 -9.66 -8.23
CA ARG A 9 -1.29 -10.27 -7.35
C ARG A 9 -1.55 -9.41 -6.12
N TRP A 10 -2.79 -9.42 -5.65
CA TRP A 10 -3.19 -8.78 -4.41
C TRP A 10 -2.74 -9.65 -3.23
N THR A 11 -2.13 -9.01 -2.24
CA THR A 11 -1.77 -9.63 -0.95
C THR A 11 -2.87 -9.37 0.08
N ALA A 12 -2.98 -10.22 1.10
CA ALA A 12 -3.96 -10.04 2.17
C ALA A 12 -3.82 -8.66 2.86
N THR A 13 -2.57 -8.19 3.04
CA THR A 13 -2.27 -6.88 3.61
C THR A 13 -2.79 -5.72 2.74
N GLU A 14 -2.67 -5.84 1.41
CA GLU A 14 -3.24 -4.85 0.48
C GLU A 14 -4.77 -4.81 0.56
N GLU A 15 -5.39 -5.99 0.69
CA GLU A 15 -6.85 -6.09 0.77
C GLU A 15 -7.40 -5.52 2.08
N GLN A 16 -6.71 -5.76 3.19
CA GLN A 16 -7.06 -5.20 4.49
C GLN A 16 -6.87 -3.68 4.50
N TYR A 17 -5.76 -3.16 3.96
CA TYR A 17 -5.57 -1.73 3.88
C TYR A 17 -6.61 -1.05 2.97
N LEU A 18 -6.95 -1.67 1.83
CA LEU A 18 -8.01 -1.22 0.94
C LEU A 18 -9.38 -1.12 1.65
N SER A 19 -9.74 -2.09 2.49
CA SER A 19 -11.04 -2.06 3.17
C SER A 19 -11.15 -0.91 4.17
N HIS A 20 -10.09 -0.67 4.96
CA HIS A 20 -10.05 0.46 5.89
C HIS A 20 -10.04 1.81 5.17
N LEU A 21 -9.32 1.94 4.05
CA LEU A 21 -9.33 3.15 3.23
C LEU A 21 -10.74 3.47 2.75
N ILE A 22 -11.46 2.47 2.25
CA ILE A 22 -12.83 2.64 1.77
C ILE A 22 -13.77 3.03 2.92
N ALA A 23 -13.69 2.36 4.07
CA ALA A 23 -14.52 2.67 5.22
C ALA A 23 -14.31 4.12 5.70
N CYS A 24 -13.06 4.57 5.81
CA CYS A 24 -12.74 5.94 6.25
C CYS A 24 -13.11 6.99 5.20
N PHE A 25 -12.91 6.68 3.91
CA PHE A 25 -13.29 7.58 2.81
C PHE A 25 -14.81 7.75 2.73
N SER A 26 -15.58 6.65 2.81
CA SER A 26 -17.04 6.70 2.79
C SER A 26 -17.62 7.43 4.00
N ARG A 27 -16.98 7.32 5.17
CA ARG A 27 -17.37 8.04 6.38
C ARG A 27 -16.98 9.52 6.33
N GLY A 28 -15.92 9.90 5.61
CA GLY A 28 -15.49 11.29 5.47
C GLY A 28 -14.53 11.77 6.55
N ILE A 29 -13.79 10.86 7.20
CA ILE A 29 -12.96 11.14 8.39
C ILE A 29 -11.45 11.18 8.09
N LEU A 30 -11.06 11.18 6.81
CA LEU A 30 -9.65 11.22 6.42
C LEU A 30 -9.01 12.56 6.78
N GLU A 31 -7.82 12.50 7.38
CA GLU A 31 -7.03 13.65 7.80
C GLU A 31 -6.36 14.38 6.61
N GLU A 32 -6.03 13.64 5.53
CA GLU A 32 -5.39 14.20 4.34
C GLU A 32 -6.35 15.11 3.57
N ASN A 33 -5.82 16.13 2.87
CA ASN A 33 -6.61 16.99 1.99
C ASN A 33 -7.05 16.22 0.73
N VAL A 34 -8.11 15.40 0.86
CA VAL A 34 -8.67 14.54 -0.19
C VAL A 34 -9.66 15.29 -1.10
N SER A 35 -9.73 16.63 -0.98
CA SER A 35 -10.65 17.47 -1.74
C SER A 35 -10.58 17.19 -3.25
N ASP A 36 -11.76 17.04 -3.86
CA ASP A 36 -11.98 16.85 -5.30
C ASP A 36 -11.40 15.59 -5.94
N THR A 37 -11.03 14.58 -5.14
CA THR A 37 -10.60 13.29 -5.67
C THR A 37 -11.72 12.25 -5.67
N THR A 38 -11.81 11.48 -6.75
CA THR A 38 -12.65 10.28 -6.78
C THR A 38 -12.04 9.18 -5.94
N LEU A 39 -12.87 8.31 -5.36
CA LEU A 39 -12.42 7.15 -4.57
C LEU A 39 -11.36 6.35 -5.33
N ARG A 40 -11.55 6.14 -6.64
CA ARG A 40 -10.57 5.43 -7.46
C ARG A 40 -9.21 6.12 -7.47
N GLN A 41 -9.17 7.44 -7.68
CA GLN A 41 -7.92 8.19 -7.70
C GLN A 41 -7.24 8.21 -6.33
N PHE A 42 -8.04 8.37 -5.27
CA PHE A 42 -7.56 8.32 -3.90
C PHE A 42 -6.92 6.97 -3.57
N LEU A 43 -7.64 5.86 -3.80
CA LEU A 43 -7.14 4.51 -3.53
C LEU A 43 -5.89 4.17 -4.37
N ALA A 44 -5.86 4.59 -5.63
CA ALA A 44 -4.70 4.39 -6.50
C ALA A 44 -3.46 5.10 -5.97
N ALA A 45 -3.61 6.31 -5.43
CA ALA A 45 -2.53 7.06 -4.80
C ALA A 45 -2.04 6.39 -3.52
N GLN A 46 -2.94 5.99 -2.62
CA GLN A 46 -2.59 5.38 -1.33
C GLN A 46 -1.95 3.99 -1.47
N LEU A 47 -2.39 3.20 -2.45
CA LEU A 47 -1.84 1.86 -2.73
C LEU A 47 -0.68 1.88 -3.73
N TYR A 48 -0.26 3.05 -4.20
CA TYR A 48 0.79 3.26 -5.18
C TYR A 48 0.63 2.41 -6.46
N CYS A 49 -0.60 2.30 -6.95
CA CYS A 49 -0.95 1.42 -8.06
C CYS A 49 -1.76 2.13 -9.15
N ASP A 50 -1.84 1.51 -10.33
CA ASP A 50 -2.60 2.07 -11.45
C ASP A 50 -4.12 2.08 -11.14
N PRO A 51 -4.86 3.17 -11.46
CA PRO A 51 -6.31 3.27 -11.24
C PRO A 51 -7.13 2.11 -11.82
N MET A 52 -6.68 1.51 -12.93
CA MET A 52 -7.35 0.36 -13.52
C MET A 52 -7.25 -0.89 -12.64
N ARG A 53 -6.16 -1.05 -11.86
CA ARG A 53 -6.01 -2.14 -10.89
C ARG A 53 -7.08 -2.06 -9.82
N ILE A 54 -7.38 -0.85 -9.34
CA ILE A 54 -8.48 -0.59 -8.40
C ILE A 54 -9.83 -0.89 -9.06
N THR A 55 -10.10 -0.36 -10.25
CA THR A 55 -11.36 -0.63 -10.96
C THR A 55 -11.60 -2.12 -11.16
N LYS A 56 -10.58 -2.88 -11.58
CA LYS A 56 -10.66 -4.34 -11.73
C LYS A 56 -10.90 -5.04 -10.39
N ARG A 57 -10.27 -4.57 -9.31
CA ARG A 57 -10.48 -5.16 -7.97
C ARG A 57 -11.91 -4.94 -7.47
N LEU A 58 -12.40 -3.69 -7.56
CA LEU A 58 -13.75 -3.33 -7.13
C LEU A 58 -14.84 -3.96 -8.02
N ARG A 59 -14.54 -4.28 -9.29
CA ARG A 59 -15.46 -5.00 -10.17
C ARG A 59 -15.56 -6.49 -9.85
N LYS A 60 -14.47 -7.12 -9.38
CA LYS A 60 -14.39 -8.56 -9.12
C LYS A 60 -15.01 -9.00 -7.78
N GLY A 61 -15.08 -8.13 -6.77
CA GLY A 61 -15.58 -8.48 -5.44
C GLY A 61 -16.93 -7.85 -5.14
N ARG A 62 -18.02 -8.64 -5.09
CA ARG A 62 -19.32 -8.15 -4.57
C ARG A 62 -19.34 -7.94 -3.05
N THR A 63 -18.21 -8.17 -2.39
CA THR A 63 -18.06 -8.02 -0.95
C THR A 63 -16.61 -7.62 -0.68
N LEU A 64 -16.38 -6.33 -0.46
CA LEU A 64 -15.25 -5.94 0.37
C LEU A 64 -15.72 -6.13 1.80
N VAL A 65 -14.89 -6.76 2.64
CA VAL A 65 -15.14 -7.09 4.05
C VAL A 65 -16.23 -6.20 4.68
N ASN A 66 -17.45 -6.74 4.80
CA ASN A 66 -18.66 -6.13 5.38
C ASN A 66 -19.38 -4.96 4.68
N HIS A 67 -19.01 -4.56 3.46
CA HIS A 67 -19.78 -3.56 2.70
C HIS A 67 -20.09 -4.02 1.27
N TYR A 68 -21.39 -4.03 0.92
CA TYR A 68 -21.83 -4.22 -0.46
C TYR A 68 -21.33 -3.05 -1.31
N ILE A 69 -20.60 -3.36 -2.38
CA ILE A 69 -20.17 -2.34 -3.34
C ILE A 69 -21.43 -1.85 -4.07
N LEU A 70 -21.93 -0.69 -3.67
CA LEU A 70 -22.99 0.00 -4.41
C LEU A 70 -22.50 0.30 -5.83
N ALA A 71 -23.40 0.23 -6.82
CA ALA A 71 -23.07 0.63 -8.18
C ALA A 71 -22.44 2.05 -8.18
N ASN A 72 -21.41 2.26 -9.00
CA ASN A 72 -20.67 3.54 -9.14
C ASN A 72 -19.66 3.94 -8.04
N TYR A 73 -19.25 3.02 -7.16
CA TYR A 73 -18.23 3.29 -6.11
C TYR A 73 -16.95 4.00 -6.60
N ASN A 74 -16.47 3.67 -7.81
CA ASN A 74 -15.27 4.30 -8.40
C ASN A 74 -15.42 5.82 -8.66
N ARG A 75 -16.64 6.30 -8.86
CA ARG A 75 -16.97 7.73 -9.12
C ARG A 75 -17.37 8.49 -7.86
N MET A 76 -17.44 7.81 -6.71
CA MET A 76 -17.76 8.45 -5.44
C MET A 76 -16.70 9.51 -5.11
N THR A 77 -17.14 10.72 -4.82
CA THR A 77 -16.28 11.83 -4.40
C THR A 77 -16.21 11.90 -2.90
N TYR A 78 -15.08 12.35 -2.38
CA TYR A 78 -14.89 12.51 -0.94
C TYR A 78 -15.80 13.62 -0.40
N LYS A 79 -16.45 13.36 0.74
CA LYS A 79 -17.21 14.35 1.50
C LYS A 79 -16.71 14.34 2.93
N ARG A 80 -16.27 15.48 3.44
CA ARG A 80 -15.76 15.60 4.81
C ARG A 80 -16.92 15.48 5.80
N ALA A 81 -16.75 14.65 6.83
CA ALA A 81 -17.66 14.57 7.96
C ALA A 81 -17.57 15.85 8.80
N GLY A 82 -18.72 16.37 9.22
CA GLY A 82 -18.79 17.51 10.14
C GLY A 82 -18.68 17.10 11.60
N ASP A 83 -18.97 15.84 11.89
CA ASP A 83 -18.99 15.24 13.22
C ASP A 83 -17.89 14.17 13.35
N TYR A 84 -17.35 14.02 14.55
CA TYR A 84 -16.26 13.08 14.82
C TYR A 84 -16.51 12.33 16.12
N THR A 85 -16.59 11.01 16.04
CA THR A 85 -16.89 10.13 17.18
C THR A 85 -15.65 9.36 17.64
N HIS A 86 -15.68 8.79 18.85
CA HIS A 86 -14.60 7.92 19.33
C HIS A 86 -14.40 6.69 18.43
N GLU A 87 -15.47 6.17 17.83
CA GLU A 87 -15.38 5.06 16.86
C GLU A 87 -14.61 5.48 15.59
N ASP A 88 -14.73 6.75 15.17
CA ASP A 88 -13.97 7.29 14.04
C ASP A 88 -12.46 7.36 14.37
N VAL A 89 -12.10 7.65 15.62
CA VAL A 89 -10.70 7.57 16.10
C VAL A 89 -10.17 6.15 15.95
N TYR A 90 -10.93 5.15 16.39
CA TYR A 90 -10.53 3.75 16.27
C TYR A 90 -10.35 3.34 14.80
N ARG A 91 -11.24 3.77 13.90
CA ARG A 91 -11.12 3.52 12.46
C ARG A 91 -9.84 4.13 11.87
N LEU A 92 -9.51 5.36 12.24
CA LEU A 92 -8.27 6.01 11.81
C LEU A 92 -7.03 5.31 12.35
N ASN A 93 -7.04 4.86 13.60
CA ASN A 93 -5.92 4.11 14.17
C ASN A 93 -5.69 2.80 13.42
N ASN A 94 -6.75 2.05 13.12
CA ASN A 94 -6.67 0.83 12.31
C ASN A 94 -6.16 1.12 10.89
N LEU A 95 -6.61 2.22 10.28
CA LEU A 95 -6.11 2.66 8.97
C LEU A 95 -4.60 2.93 9.02
N LYS A 96 -4.13 3.64 10.04
CA LYS A 96 -2.70 3.94 10.24
C LYS A 96 -1.88 2.66 10.44
N GLN A 97 -2.34 1.74 11.29
CA GLN A 97 -1.66 0.47 11.53
C GLN A 97 -1.58 -0.39 10.27
N THR A 98 -2.68 -0.52 9.53
CA THR A 98 -2.72 -1.32 8.30
C THR A 98 -1.87 -0.73 7.19
N ARG A 99 -1.72 0.60 7.12
CA ARG A 99 -0.77 1.26 6.23
C ARG A 99 0.67 0.83 6.50
N VAL A 100 1.10 0.85 7.76
CA VAL A 100 2.47 0.43 8.14
C VAL A 100 2.73 -1.01 7.72
N VAL A 101 1.77 -1.91 7.99
CA VAL A 101 1.87 -3.33 7.59
C VAL A 101 1.91 -3.48 6.06
N PHE A 102 1.08 -2.72 5.33
CA PHE A 102 1.07 -2.72 3.87
C PHE A 102 2.42 -2.25 3.29
N GLU A 103 2.98 -1.16 3.79
CA GLU A 103 4.26 -0.63 3.31
C GLU A 103 5.41 -1.62 3.55
N ALA A 104 5.43 -2.30 4.70
CA ALA A 104 6.39 -3.38 4.97
C ALA A 104 6.20 -4.56 3.99
N SER A 105 4.96 -4.97 3.76
CA SER A 105 4.63 -6.02 2.78
C SER A 105 5.04 -5.65 1.35
N LEU A 106 4.83 -4.40 0.94
CA LEU A 106 5.20 -3.91 -0.39
C LEU A 106 6.71 -4.00 -0.63
N ARG A 107 7.53 -3.64 0.38
CA ARG A 107 8.99 -3.80 0.33
C ARG A 107 9.39 -5.26 0.11
N THR A 108 8.75 -6.21 0.81
CA THR A 108 9.08 -7.66 0.65
C THR A 108 8.62 -8.26 -0.67
N LYS A 109 7.48 -7.80 -1.21
CA LYS A 109 6.93 -8.22 -2.50
C LYS A 109 7.90 -7.97 -3.65
N TRP A 110 8.69 -6.90 -3.56
CA TRP A 110 9.72 -6.54 -4.53
C TRP A 110 10.88 -7.56 -4.55
N PHE A 111 11.33 -8.03 -3.39
CA PHE A 111 12.40 -9.02 -3.29
C PHE A 111 11.99 -10.39 -3.84
N LYS A 112 10.74 -10.81 -3.62
CA LYS A 112 10.22 -12.08 -4.18
C LYS A 112 10.09 -12.04 -5.71
N THR A 113 9.70 -10.89 -6.28
CA THR A 113 9.58 -10.75 -7.73
C THR A 113 10.96 -10.80 -8.40
N ARG A 114 12.00 -10.22 -7.78
CA ARG A 114 13.38 -10.26 -8.28
C ARG A 114 14.06 -11.63 -8.17
N ARG A 115 13.79 -12.39 -7.10
CA ARG A 115 14.36 -13.76 -6.93
C ARG A 115 13.74 -14.83 -7.84
N CYS A 116 12.58 -14.56 -8.44
CA CYS A 116 11.88 -15.50 -9.34
C CYS A 116 11.94 -15.08 -10.82
N GLY A 117 12.81 -14.13 -11.17
CA GLY A 117 13.37 -14.03 -12.52
C GLY A 117 14.69 -14.79 -12.53
N TYR A 118 15.01 -15.52 -13.60
CA TYR A 118 16.34 -16.09 -13.78
C TYR A 118 17.37 -14.96 -13.72
N LEU A 119 18.01 -14.76 -12.57
CA LEU A 119 19.25 -14.02 -12.48
C LEU A 119 20.28 -14.83 -13.28
N SER A 120 20.94 -14.20 -14.25
CA SER A 120 22.03 -14.88 -14.93
C SER A 120 23.14 -15.12 -13.90
N MET A 121 23.86 -16.23 -14.02
CA MET A 121 24.99 -16.58 -13.15
C MET A 121 26.03 -15.45 -13.01
N ALA A 122 26.09 -14.50 -13.95
CA ALA A 122 27.00 -13.37 -13.91
C ALA A 122 26.65 -12.32 -12.81
N GLU A 123 25.38 -12.18 -12.41
CA GLU A 123 24.97 -11.21 -11.37
C GLU A 123 25.07 -11.77 -9.96
N LEU A 124 25.16 -13.10 -9.80
CA LEU A 124 25.40 -13.77 -8.52
C LEU A 124 26.88 -13.81 -8.12
N MET A 125 27.78 -13.54 -9.06
CA MET A 125 29.24 -13.60 -8.84
C MET A 125 29.87 -12.24 -8.50
N THR A 126 29.09 -11.15 -8.49
CA THR A 126 29.61 -9.78 -8.26
C THR A 126 29.39 -9.25 -6.84
N THR A 127 28.91 -10.07 -5.90
CA THR A 127 28.70 -9.62 -4.50
C THR A 127 29.61 -10.28 -3.46
N ASP A 128 30.62 -11.04 -3.86
CA ASP A 128 31.56 -11.71 -2.92
C ASP A 128 33.01 -11.22 -3.03
N THR A 129 33.20 -9.95 -3.36
CA THR A 129 34.48 -9.25 -3.16
C THR A 129 34.19 -7.86 -2.64
N ASP A 130 34.19 -7.70 -1.31
CA ASP A 130 34.66 -6.49 -0.58
C ASP A 130 34.25 -6.51 0.90
N ASP A 131 34.44 -7.64 1.61
CA ASP A 131 34.40 -7.66 3.08
C ASP A 131 35.49 -8.58 3.63
N ALA A 132 36.75 -8.18 3.45
CA ALA A 132 37.83 -8.65 4.29
C ALA A 132 38.99 -7.64 4.34
N ARG A 133 39.24 -7.15 5.56
CA ARG A 133 40.49 -6.55 6.08
C ARG A 133 40.67 -5.04 5.87
N ASP A 134 40.40 -4.25 6.92
CA ASP A 134 41.47 -3.75 7.82
C ASP A 134 40.90 -2.80 8.88
N MET A 135 40.97 -3.21 10.14
CA MET A 135 40.88 -2.32 11.31
C MET A 135 41.96 -2.79 12.29
N ASP A 136 43.20 -2.48 11.94
CA ASP A 136 44.34 -2.66 12.83
C ASP A 136 44.29 -1.54 13.88
N THR A 137 43.91 -1.90 15.11
CA THR A 137 43.95 -1.00 16.27
C THR A 137 45.24 -1.28 17.02
N THR A 138 46.33 -0.60 16.67
CA THR A 138 47.54 -0.56 17.49
C THR A 138 47.25 0.24 18.77
N PHE A 139 47.13 -0.48 19.88
CA PHE A 139 47.16 0.09 21.22
C PHE A 139 48.63 0.33 21.60
N VAL A 140 48.99 1.60 21.79
CA VAL A 140 50.27 2.03 22.35
C VAL A 140 50.22 1.77 23.86
N ASN A 141 51.23 1.07 24.38
CA ASN A 141 51.66 1.20 25.78
C ASN A 141 53.18 0.98 25.86
#